data_AF-A0A0A1TLW3-F1
#
_entry.id   AF-A0A0A1TLW3-F1
#
_cell.length_a   1.000
_cell.length_b   1.000
_cell.length_c   1.000
_cell.angle_alpha   90.00
_cell.angle_beta   90.00
_cell.angle_gamma   90.00
#
_symmetry.space_group_name_H-M   'P 1'
#
loop_
_entity.id
_entity.type
_entity.pdbx_description
1 polymer ?
#
loop_
_entity_poly.entity_id
_entity_poly.type
_entity_poly.pdbx_seq_one_letter_code
_entity_poly.pdbx_strand_id
1 'polypeptide(L)'
;MSPNGRNTPRFEQNFKNSEICSCTYLRAILTQSSFPGKEEFTVPTVRLPNGEYIMDSMAIAARIEKDHPEPSLHLDYPHLDRYISNLKEALIPLQPIYIHAVAHRLLTEKSLPFFLETRAEDLGMSLDEFHEQGKANAWKDSVSGLTKMKDMLLEEKDGPFFMGATVSYVDFLWAGVLLFYKALGDDIYAEFLKASGDGGKTFTELLEAVKPWSGRASG
;
A
#
# COMPACT_ATOMS: atom_id res chain seq x y z
N MET A 1 -7.32 -27.80 -44.46
CA MET A 1 -6.02 -27.92 -43.78
C MET A 1 -5.80 -26.66 -42.94
N SER A 2 -5.93 -26.79 -41.62
CA SER A 2 -5.13 -26.03 -40.62
C SER A 2 -3.64 -26.44 -40.76
N PRO A 3 -2.65 -25.79 -40.09
CA PRO A 3 -2.77 -24.88 -38.93
C PRO A 3 -1.86 -23.62 -38.99
N ASN A 4 -2.18 -22.63 -38.16
CA ASN A 4 -1.18 -21.93 -37.34
C ASN A 4 -1.89 -21.11 -36.26
N GLY A 5 -2.18 -21.78 -35.15
CA GLY A 5 -2.58 -21.15 -33.90
C GLY A 5 -1.38 -20.47 -33.26
N ARG A 6 -1.51 -19.18 -32.94
CA ARG A 6 -0.65 -18.51 -31.98
C ARG A 6 -1.42 -18.41 -30.68
N ASN A 7 -1.02 -19.25 -29.72
CA ASN A 7 -1.44 -19.21 -28.33
C ASN A 7 -1.10 -17.82 -27.76
N THR A 8 -2.13 -17.02 -27.49
CA THR A 8 -2.05 -15.91 -26.57
C THR A 8 -2.06 -16.46 -25.14
N PRO A 9 -1.03 -16.20 -24.29
CA PRO A 9 -1.07 -16.64 -22.92
C PRO A 9 -2.09 -15.82 -22.13
N ARG A 10 -3.24 -16.47 -21.85
CA ARG A 10 -4.10 -16.49 -20.64
C ARG A 10 -3.78 -15.54 -19.46
N PHE A 11 -3.44 -14.27 -19.69
CA PHE A 11 -3.22 -13.26 -18.63
C PHE A 11 -4.25 -12.12 -18.68
N GLU A 12 -4.87 -11.87 -19.84
CA GLU A 12 -5.85 -10.79 -20.05
C GLU A 12 -7.18 -10.96 -19.29
N GLN A 13 -7.45 -12.14 -18.72
CA GLN A 13 -8.70 -12.43 -18.00
C GLN A 13 -8.63 -12.23 -16.48
N ASN A 14 -7.45 -11.99 -15.91
CA ASN A 14 -7.26 -12.09 -14.46
C ASN A 14 -7.37 -10.77 -13.67
N PHE A 15 -7.48 -9.60 -14.31
CA PHE A 15 -7.65 -8.34 -13.58
C PHE A 15 -9.10 -7.90 -13.35
N LYS A 16 -10.06 -8.39 -14.15
CA LYS A 16 -11.50 -8.27 -13.79
C LYS A 16 -11.91 -9.23 -12.68
N ASN A 17 -11.04 -10.20 -12.36
CA ASN A 17 -11.22 -11.21 -11.32
C ASN A 17 -10.18 -11.09 -10.20
N SER A 18 -9.47 -9.96 -10.08
CA SER A 18 -8.36 -9.86 -9.13
C SER A 18 -8.90 -9.70 -7.70
N GLU A 19 -8.92 -10.81 -6.98
CA GLU A 19 -9.08 -10.93 -5.53
C GLU A 19 -7.89 -10.30 -4.77
N ILE A 20 -7.54 -9.05 -5.07
CA ILE A 20 -6.39 -8.38 -4.46
C ILE A 20 -6.90 -7.61 -3.25
N CYS A 21 -6.74 -8.22 -2.08
CA CYS A 21 -6.95 -7.54 -0.82
C CYS A 21 -5.74 -6.65 -0.49
N SER A 22 -5.82 -5.37 -0.85
CA SER A 22 -4.81 -4.34 -0.53
C SER A 22 -4.54 -4.16 0.99
N CYS A 23 -5.34 -4.79 1.84
CA CYS A 23 -5.28 -4.64 3.30
C CYS A 23 -4.13 -5.44 3.95
N THR A 24 -3.61 -6.47 3.28
CA THR A 24 -2.51 -7.30 3.81
C THR A 24 -1.16 -6.57 3.82
N TYR A 25 -0.99 -5.56 2.95
CA TYR A 25 0.25 -4.79 2.84
C TYR A 25 0.56 -3.95 4.07
N LEU A 26 -0.47 -3.28 4.61
CA LEU A 26 -0.35 -2.52 5.85
C LEU A 26 -0.20 -3.42 7.07
N ARG A 27 -0.74 -4.65 7.04
CA ARG A 27 -0.56 -5.64 8.12
C ARG A 27 0.93 -5.96 8.32
N ALA A 28 1.66 -6.34 7.27
CA ALA A 28 3.07 -6.72 7.39
C ALA A 28 3.98 -5.60 7.95
N ILE A 29 3.70 -4.33 7.61
CA ILE A 29 4.49 -3.19 8.09
C ILE A 29 4.06 -2.74 9.49
N LEU A 30 2.76 -2.83 9.83
CA LEU A 30 2.20 -2.31 11.08
C LEU A 30 2.21 -3.35 12.21
N THR A 31 2.22 -4.66 11.92
CA THR A 31 2.29 -5.73 12.92
C THR A 31 3.67 -6.41 12.89
N GLN A 32 4.55 -6.07 13.84
CA GLN A 32 5.68 -6.94 14.17
C GLN A 32 5.13 -8.21 14.82
N SER A 33 5.03 -9.29 14.05
CA SER A 33 5.41 -10.66 14.43
C SER A 33 4.86 -11.62 13.37
N SER A 34 5.76 -12.41 12.80
CA SER A 34 5.41 -13.68 12.16
C SER A 34 4.64 -14.53 13.17
N PHE A 35 3.33 -14.71 12.96
CA PHE A 35 2.49 -15.58 13.78
C PHE A 35 3.04 -17.02 13.68
N PRO A 36 3.48 -17.65 14.78
CA PRO A 36 4.04 -19.00 14.71
C PRO A 36 2.94 -20.04 14.43
N GLY A 37 3.09 -20.81 13.34
CA GLY A 37 2.29 -22.02 13.08
C GLY A 37 1.33 -22.00 11.89
N LYS A 38 1.24 -20.91 11.12
CA LYS A 38 0.54 -20.86 9.83
C LYS A 38 1.49 -20.36 8.74
N GLU A 39 1.61 -21.08 7.62
CA GLU A 39 2.23 -20.53 6.41
C GLU A 39 1.26 -19.49 5.83
N GLU A 40 1.46 -18.21 6.16
CA GLU A 40 0.65 -17.12 5.63
C GLU A 40 1.17 -16.68 4.27
N PHE A 41 0.40 -17.02 3.23
CA PHE A 41 0.62 -16.48 1.90
C PHE A 41 0.06 -15.06 1.82
N THR A 42 0.91 -14.12 1.42
CA THR A 42 0.56 -12.70 1.30
C THR A 42 0.88 -12.18 -0.09
N VAL A 43 0.26 -11.05 -0.42
CA VAL A 43 0.61 -10.25 -1.60
C VAL A 43 1.40 -9.02 -1.15
N PRO A 44 2.33 -8.51 -1.98
CA PRO A 44 2.66 -8.99 -3.33
C PRO A 44 3.52 -10.27 -3.34
N THR A 45 3.29 -11.08 -4.39
CA THR A 45 4.15 -12.21 -4.78
C THR A 45 4.42 -12.08 -6.28
N VAL A 46 5.67 -12.22 -6.71
CA VAL A 46 6.07 -12.16 -8.13
C VAL A 46 6.69 -13.47 -8.55
N ARG A 47 6.53 -13.80 -9.84
CA ARG A 47 7.27 -14.88 -10.50
C ARG A 47 8.33 -14.26 -11.41
N LEU A 48 9.58 -14.63 -11.19
CA LEU A 48 10.72 -14.12 -11.96
C LEU A 48 10.89 -14.89 -13.28
N PRO A 49 11.66 -14.35 -14.25
CA PRO A 49 11.90 -15.02 -15.53
C PRO A 49 12.53 -16.43 -15.42
N ASN A 50 13.32 -16.67 -14.37
CA ASN A 50 13.93 -17.97 -14.07
C ASN A 50 12.93 -18.99 -13.47
N GLY A 51 11.68 -18.59 -13.25
CA GLY A 51 10.62 -19.43 -12.68
C GLY A 51 10.50 -19.41 -11.16
N GLU A 52 11.40 -18.71 -10.46
CA GLU A 52 11.38 -18.53 -9.01
C GLU A 52 10.22 -17.64 -8.56
N TYR A 53 9.67 -17.93 -7.37
CA TYR A 53 8.64 -17.11 -6.73
C TYR A 53 9.22 -16.39 -5.53
N ILE A 54 8.97 -15.08 -5.44
CA ILE A 54 9.35 -14.26 -4.30
C ILE A 54 8.10 -13.57 -3.76
N MET A 55 7.87 -13.74 -2.46
CA MET A 55 6.85 -13.07 -1.66
C MET A 55 7.56 -12.08 -0.72
N ASP A 56 6.82 -11.12 -0.16
CA ASP A 56 7.32 -9.97 0.62
C ASP A 56 7.85 -8.82 -0.26
N SER A 57 7.31 -7.61 -0.08
CA SER A 57 7.67 -6.48 -0.93
C SER A 57 9.13 -6.02 -0.78
N MET A 58 9.71 -6.13 0.41
CA MET A 58 11.12 -5.78 0.62
C MET A 58 12.03 -6.83 -0.03
N ALA A 59 11.70 -8.11 0.09
CA ALA A 59 12.43 -9.17 -0.60
C ALA A 59 12.33 -9.03 -2.13
N ILE A 60 11.15 -8.68 -2.65
CA ILE A 60 10.94 -8.37 -4.07
C ILE A 60 11.77 -7.16 -4.49
N ALA A 61 11.74 -6.07 -3.73
CA ALA A 61 12.51 -4.86 -4.03
C ALA A 61 14.03 -5.13 -4.01
N ALA A 62 14.53 -5.85 -3.01
CA ALA A 62 15.94 -6.27 -2.94
C ALA A 62 16.35 -7.15 -4.11
N ARG A 63 15.45 -8.01 -4.59
CA ARG A 63 15.70 -8.80 -5.80
C ARG A 63 15.75 -7.94 -7.05
N ILE A 64 14.81 -7.01 -7.21
CA ILE A 64 14.79 -6.08 -8.36
C ILE A 64 16.06 -5.24 -8.38
N GLU A 65 16.47 -4.68 -7.24
CA GLU A 65 17.70 -3.90 -7.09
C GLU A 65 18.95 -4.70 -7.47
N LYS A 66 19.01 -5.97 -7.04
CA LYS A 66 20.11 -6.87 -7.38
C LYS A 66 20.18 -7.20 -8.87
N ASP A 67 19.03 -7.48 -9.48
CA ASP A 67 18.95 -7.89 -10.89
C ASP A 67 19.06 -6.67 -11.84
N HIS A 68 18.66 -5.49 -11.37
CA HIS A 68 18.65 -4.21 -12.09
C HIS A 68 19.15 -3.07 -11.20
N PRO A 69 20.48 -2.89 -11.04
CA PRO A 69 21.04 -1.91 -10.11
C PRO A 69 20.81 -0.44 -10.51
N GLU A 70 20.49 -0.16 -11.77
CA GLU A 70 20.27 1.20 -12.28
C GLU A 70 18.99 1.28 -13.13
N PRO A 71 18.06 2.22 -12.85
CA PRO A 71 18.10 3.17 -11.73
C PRO A 71 17.84 2.48 -10.37
N SER A 72 18.57 2.90 -9.33
CA SER A 72 18.46 2.35 -7.97
C SER A 72 17.15 2.74 -7.27
N LEU A 73 16.62 1.82 -6.44
CA LEU A 73 15.53 2.05 -5.49
C LEU A 73 16.02 2.60 -4.15
N HIS A 74 17.32 2.72 -3.90
CA HIS A 74 17.88 3.25 -2.66
C HIS A 74 17.25 2.62 -1.41
N LEU A 75 17.45 1.31 -1.25
CA LEU A 75 16.83 0.51 -0.18
C LEU A 75 17.36 0.85 1.23
N ASP A 76 18.47 1.58 1.31
CA ASP A 76 19.22 1.93 2.51
C ASP A 76 18.86 3.33 3.05
N TYR A 77 17.58 3.69 2.99
CA TYR A 77 17.09 4.97 3.47
C TYR A 77 17.51 5.25 4.94
N PRO A 78 18.30 6.30 5.22
CA PRO A 78 18.98 6.48 6.50
C PRO A 78 18.03 6.75 7.68
N HIS A 79 16.78 7.11 7.41
CA HIS A 79 15.78 7.45 8.42
C HIS A 79 14.60 6.45 8.44
N LEU A 80 14.84 5.20 8.03
CA LEU A 80 13.80 4.17 7.91
C LEU A 80 13.00 3.95 9.21
N ASP A 81 13.67 3.89 10.37
CA ASP A 81 12.96 3.70 11.65
C ASP A 81 11.98 4.84 11.96
N ARG A 82 12.41 6.08 11.71
CA ARG A 82 11.57 7.27 11.88
C ARG A 82 10.43 7.29 10.88
N TYR A 83 10.70 6.92 9.63
CA TYR A 83 9.69 6.77 8.59
C TYR A 83 8.60 5.76 9.01
N ILE A 84 9.00 4.57 9.46
CA ILE A 84 8.07 3.52 9.91
C ILE A 84 7.30 3.96 11.15
N SER A 85 7.92 4.69 12.08
CA SER A 85 7.23 5.26 13.25
C SER A 85 6.14 6.25 12.83
N ASN A 86 6.46 7.19 11.94
CA ASN A 86 5.50 8.18 11.45
C ASN A 86 4.37 7.52 10.65
N LEU A 87 4.70 6.51 9.83
CA LEU A 87 3.73 5.71 9.09
C LEU A 87 2.74 4.99 10.02
N LYS A 88 3.24 4.37 11.10
CA LYS A 88 2.40 3.71 12.11
C LYS A 88 1.47 4.70 12.81
N GLU A 89 2.02 5.84 13.23
CA GLU A 89 1.26 6.91 13.88
C GLU A 89 0.18 7.48 12.96
N ALA A 90 0.43 7.54 11.65
CA ALA A 90 -0.55 8.00 10.66
C ALA A 90 -1.67 6.98 10.42
N LEU A 91 -1.32 5.70 10.23
CA LEU A 91 -2.24 4.71 9.65
C LEU A 91 -2.95 3.81 10.65
N ILE A 92 -2.36 3.54 11.83
CA ILE A 92 -3.02 2.71 12.86
C ILE A 92 -4.37 3.32 13.28
N PRO A 93 -4.48 4.63 13.58
CA PRO A 93 -5.76 5.23 13.94
C PRO A 93 -6.83 5.13 12.85
N LEU A 94 -6.42 5.01 11.59
CA LEU A 94 -7.33 4.94 10.44
C LEU A 94 -7.82 3.52 10.12
N GLN A 95 -7.34 2.49 10.82
CA GLN A 95 -7.78 1.09 10.64
C GLN A 95 -9.30 0.92 10.63
N PRO A 96 -10.08 1.52 11.57
CA PRO A 96 -11.54 1.41 11.57
C PRO A 96 -12.20 1.98 10.30
N ILE A 97 -11.55 2.93 9.62
CA ILE A 97 -12.05 3.53 8.39
C ILE A 97 -11.67 2.67 7.19
N TYR A 98 -10.37 2.39 7.00
CA TYR A 98 -9.93 1.78 5.76
C TYR A 98 -10.26 0.28 5.69
N ILE A 99 -10.24 -0.46 6.80
CA ILE A 99 -10.56 -1.90 6.81
C ILE A 99 -12.04 -2.09 6.44
N HIS A 100 -12.93 -1.25 6.99
CA HIS A 100 -14.35 -1.22 6.64
C HIS A 100 -14.55 -0.85 5.17
N ALA A 101 -13.92 0.23 4.70
CA ALA A 101 -14.01 0.65 3.31
C ALA A 101 -13.47 -0.41 2.32
N VAL A 102 -12.42 -1.15 2.66
CA VAL A 102 -11.93 -2.27 1.84
C VAL A 102 -13.04 -3.30 1.63
N ALA A 103 -13.70 -3.75 2.71
CA ALA A 103 -14.76 -4.76 2.64
C ALA A 103 -15.94 -4.30 1.75
N HIS A 104 -16.35 -3.04 1.89
CA HIS A 104 -17.58 -2.56 1.27
C HIS A 104 -17.40 -1.90 -0.10
N ARG A 105 -16.20 -1.44 -0.44
CA ARG A 105 -15.94 -0.64 -1.65
C ARG A 105 -14.98 -1.29 -2.64
N LEU A 106 -14.09 -2.16 -2.18
CA LEU A 106 -13.02 -2.73 -3.01
C LEU A 106 -13.13 -4.23 -3.26
N LEU A 107 -13.56 -5.00 -2.26
CA LEU A 107 -13.57 -6.45 -2.38
C LEU A 107 -14.72 -6.95 -3.25
N THR A 108 -14.44 -8.02 -4.00
CA THR A 108 -15.46 -8.78 -4.72
C THR A 108 -16.23 -9.68 -3.76
N GLU A 109 -17.42 -10.13 -4.17
CA GLU A 109 -18.24 -11.09 -3.42
C GLU A 109 -17.48 -12.38 -3.07
N LYS A 110 -16.50 -12.77 -3.89
CA LYS A 110 -15.71 -13.99 -3.67
C LYS A 110 -14.72 -13.85 -2.52
N SER A 111 -14.08 -12.69 -2.38
CA SER A 111 -13.06 -12.45 -1.35
C SER A 111 -13.66 -11.94 -0.04
N LEU A 112 -14.87 -11.40 -0.07
CA LEU A 112 -15.50 -10.76 1.07
C LEU A 112 -15.72 -11.73 2.27
N PRO A 113 -16.26 -12.96 2.11
CA PRO A 113 -16.49 -13.85 3.24
C PRO A 113 -15.21 -14.17 4.03
N PHE A 114 -14.14 -14.55 3.32
CA PHE A 114 -12.83 -14.81 3.93
C PHE A 114 -12.28 -13.56 4.62
N PHE A 115 -12.45 -12.37 4.03
CA PHE A 115 -12.01 -11.12 4.63
C PHE A 115 -12.76 -10.80 5.93
N LEU A 116 -14.08 -10.94 5.95
CA LEU A 116 -14.90 -10.69 7.14
C LEU A 116 -14.55 -11.65 8.27
N GLU A 117 -14.44 -12.95 7.96
CA GLU A 117 -14.12 -14.00 8.93
C GLU A 117 -12.77 -13.75 9.60
N THR A 118 -11.70 -13.66 8.79
CA THR A 118 -10.35 -13.48 9.33
C THR A 118 -10.16 -12.16 10.08
N ARG A 119 -10.86 -11.08 9.68
CA ARG A 119 -10.76 -9.78 10.37
C ARG A 119 -11.54 -9.78 11.66
N ALA A 120 -12.68 -10.50 11.71
CA ALA A 120 -13.40 -10.69 12.96
C ALA A 120 -12.57 -11.51 13.96
N GLU A 121 -11.86 -12.54 13.50
CA GLU A 121 -10.90 -13.29 14.32
C GLU A 121 -9.76 -12.40 14.84
N ASP A 122 -9.13 -11.60 13.96
CA ASP A 122 -8.02 -10.71 14.34
C ASP A 122 -8.44 -9.62 15.32
N LEU A 123 -9.63 -9.03 15.14
CA LEU A 123 -10.14 -7.92 15.94
C LEU A 123 -10.86 -8.37 17.22
N GLY A 124 -11.28 -9.64 17.29
CA GLY A 124 -12.13 -10.16 18.36
C GLY A 124 -13.56 -9.59 18.37
N MET A 125 -13.98 -8.91 17.31
CA MET A 125 -15.31 -8.29 17.13
C MET A 125 -15.64 -8.16 15.64
N SER A 126 -16.89 -7.86 15.29
CA SER A 126 -17.27 -7.64 13.89
C SER A 126 -16.63 -6.37 13.30
N LEU A 127 -16.48 -6.33 11.97
CA LEU A 127 -15.98 -5.13 11.29
C LEU A 127 -16.85 -3.90 11.52
N ASP A 128 -18.18 -4.07 11.58
CA ASP A 128 -19.10 -2.96 11.82
C ASP A 128 -18.94 -2.42 13.24
N GLU A 129 -18.82 -3.29 14.25
CA GLU A 129 -18.55 -2.87 15.63
C GLU A 129 -17.20 -2.14 15.74
N PHE A 130 -16.16 -2.65 15.09
CA PHE A 130 -14.84 -2.01 15.05
C PHE A 130 -14.91 -0.63 14.39
N HIS A 131 -15.62 -0.52 13.26
CA HIS A 131 -15.85 0.74 12.58
C HIS A 131 -16.58 1.76 13.47
N GLU A 132 -17.71 1.38 14.08
CA GLU A 132 -18.50 2.27 14.93
C GLU A 132 -17.72 2.76 16.15
N GLN A 133 -16.92 1.89 16.80
CA GLN A 133 -16.12 2.26 17.96
C GLN A 133 -14.98 3.23 17.62
N GLY A 134 -14.39 3.11 16.43
CA GLY A 134 -13.17 3.85 16.07
C GLY A 134 -13.38 5.08 15.18
N LYS A 135 -14.42 5.10 14.35
CA LYS A 135 -14.57 6.10 13.26
C LYS A 135 -14.63 7.55 13.74
N ALA A 136 -15.15 7.80 14.94
CA ALA A 136 -15.36 9.15 15.46
C ALA A 136 -14.05 9.90 15.72
N ASN A 137 -13.00 9.19 16.15
CA ASN A 137 -11.70 9.78 16.50
C ASN A 137 -10.60 9.47 15.48
N ALA A 138 -10.80 8.48 14.59
CA ALA A 138 -9.79 7.99 13.64
C ALA A 138 -9.01 9.11 12.93
N TRP A 139 -9.72 10.07 12.31
CA TRP A 139 -9.06 11.19 11.62
C TRP A 139 -8.31 12.11 12.56
N LYS A 140 -8.93 12.49 13.69
CA LYS A 140 -8.32 13.35 14.70
C LYS A 140 -7.00 12.76 15.22
N ASP A 141 -7.00 11.46 15.50
CA ASP A 141 -5.87 10.75 16.07
C ASP A 141 -4.76 10.50 15.02
N SER A 142 -5.10 10.48 13.73
CA SER A 142 -4.14 10.35 12.62
C SER A 142 -3.39 11.64 12.26
N VAL A 143 -3.92 12.82 12.63
CA VAL A 143 -3.38 14.13 12.20
C VAL A 143 -1.90 14.28 12.53
N SER A 144 -1.48 13.85 13.73
CA SER A 144 -0.08 13.95 14.17
C SER A 144 0.85 13.16 13.26
N GLY A 145 0.52 11.89 12.98
CA GLY A 145 1.32 11.04 12.10
C GLY A 145 1.34 11.54 10.66
N LEU A 146 0.20 11.96 10.12
CA LEU A 146 0.11 12.52 8.77
C LEU A 146 0.89 13.82 8.62
N THR A 147 0.83 14.70 9.63
CA THR A 147 1.63 15.93 9.68
C THR A 147 3.12 15.60 9.70
N LYS A 148 3.55 14.64 10.53
CA LYS A 148 4.95 14.18 10.60
C LYS A 148 5.43 13.57 9.28
N MET A 149 4.60 12.79 8.59
CA MET A 149 4.92 12.25 7.27
C MET A 149 5.12 13.37 6.24
N LYS A 150 4.23 14.37 6.24
CA LYS A 150 4.34 15.56 5.38
C LYS A 150 5.59 16.37 5.72
N ASP A 151 5.84 16.66 7.00
CA ASP A 151 7.03 17.41 7.43
C ASP A 151 8.31 16.68 7.06
N MET A 152 8.36 15.36 7.23
CA MET A 152 9.50 14.53 6.86
C MET A 152 9.78 14.55 5.35
N LEU A 153 8.74 14.63 4.52
CA LEU A 153 8.88 14.76 3.06
C LEU A 153 9.38 16.15 2.64
N LEU A 154 9.21 17.17 3.48
CA LEU A 154 9.65 18.55 3.25
C LEU A 154 11.02 18.88 3.87
N GLU A 155 11.65 17.92 4.56
CA GLU A 155 12.97 18.13 5.18
C GLU A 155 14.04 18.42 4.12
N GLU A 156 14.00 17.69 3.02
CA GLU A 156 14.87 17.88 1.87
C GLU A 156 14.26 18.93 0.91
N LYS A 157 15.06 19.94 0.56
CA LYS A 157 14.55 21.11 -0.20
C LYS A 157 14.62 20.95 -1.71
N ASP A 158 15.36 19.94 -2.18
CA ASP A 158 15.77 19.82 -3.59
C ASP A 158 14.88 18.88 -4.41
N GLY A 159 13.71 18.49 -3.90
CA GLY A 159 12.74 17.75 -4.69
C GLY A 159 11.55 17.20 -3.89
N PRO A 160 10.66 16.45 -4.55
CA PRO A 160 9.40 15.99 -3.97
C PRO A 160 9.52 14.66 -3.20
N PHE A 161 10.73 14.09 -3.08
CA PHE A 161 10.97 12.76 -2.51
C PHE A 161 11.57 12.84 -1.10
N PHE A 162 11.50 11.75 -0.35
CA PHE A 162 12.10 11.65 1.01
C PHE A 162 13.63 11.82 1.02
N MET A 163 14.28 11.66 -0.13
CA MET A 163 15.69 11.96 -0.36
C MET A 163 15.88 13.18 -1.28
N GLY A 164 14.93 14.12 -1.26
CA GLY A 164 14.96 15.36 -2.05
C GLY A 164 14.73 15.10 -3.53
N ALA A 165 15.78 15.24 -4.34
CA ALA A 165 15.74 15.03 -5.78
C ALA A 165 15.74 13.54 -6.19
N THR A 166 16.14 12.66 -5.27
CA THR A 166 16.33 11.23 -5.54
C THR A 166 15.12 10.44 -5.08
N VAL A 167 14.50 9.67 -5.99
CA VAL A 167 13.43 8.73 -5.65
C VAL A 167 13.99 7.51 -4.93
N SER A 168 13.26 6.98 -3.96
CA SER A 168 13.67 5.82 -3.16
C SER A 168 12.51 4.88 -2.88
N TYR A 169 12.80 3.72 -2.29
CA TYR A 169 11.80 2.71 -1.93
C TYR A 169 10.70 3.26 -1.01
N VAL A 170 11.06 4.15 -0.07
CA VAL A 170 10.09 4.74 0.86
C VAL A 170 9.10 5.69 0.17
N ASP A 171 9.50 6.32 -0.95
CA ASP A 171 8.59 7.11 -1.79
C ASP A 171 7.51 6.22 -2.41
N PHE A 172 7.88 5.04 -2.90
CA PHE A 172 6.92 4.07 -3.45
C PHE A 172 6.02 3.46 -2.38
N LEU A 173 6.53 3.23 -1.17
CA LEU A 173 5.70 2.81 -0.03
C LEU A 173 4.63 3.86 0.27
N TRP A 174 5.01 5.12 0.41
CA TRP A 174 4.08 6.20 0.74
C TRP A 174 3.12 6.50 -0.42
N ALA A 175 3.61 6.53 -1.66
CA ALA A 175 2.76 6.65 -2.84
C ALA A 175 1.74 5.50 -2.94
N GLY A 176 2.13 4.27 -2.59
CA GLY A 176 1.23 3.12 -2.50
C GLY A 176 0.09 3.35 -1.50
N VAL A 177 0.40 3.93 -0.33
CA VAL A 177 -0.61 4.33 0.66
C VAL A 177 -1.56 5.39 0.09
N LEU A 178 -1.03 6.44 -0.53
CA LEU A 178 -1.85 7.52 -1.10
C LEU A 178 -2.79 7.01 -2.19
N LEU A 179 -2.29 6.16 -3.09
CA LEU A 179 -3.09 5.51 -4.13
C LEU A 179 -4.13 4.55 -3.55
N PHE A 180 -3.79 3.83 -2.47
CA PHE A 180 -4.73 2.99 -1.76
C PHE A 180 -5.89 3.80 -1.18
N TYR A 181 -5.62 4.90 -0.46
CA TYR A 181 -6.68 5.76 0.08
C TYR A 181 -7.51 6.40 -1.03
N LYS A 182 -6.90 6.78 -2.15
CA LYS A 182 -7.63 7.23 -3.34
C LYS A 182 -8.57 6.16 -3.89
N ALA A 183 -8.17 4.89 -3.89
CA ALA A 183 -9.02 3.79 -4.34
C ALA A 183 -10.21 3.54 -3.41
N LEU A 184 -10.10 3.85 -2.10
CA LEU A 184 -11.20 3.70 -1.15
C LEU A 184 -12.36 4.68 -1.40
N GLY A 185 -12.14 5.77 -2.13
CA GLY A 185 -13.16 6.75 -2.51
C GLY A 185 -12.73 8.19 -2.27
N ASP A 186 -13.29 9.10 -3.08
CA ASP A 186 -12.93 10.52 -3.07
C ASP A 186 -13.21 11.20 -1.71
N ASP A 187 -14.25 10.76 -1.00
CA ASP A 187 -14.60 11.23 0.35
C ASP A 187 -13.51 10.90 1.38
N ILE A 188 -13.03 9.66 1.40
CA ILE A 188 -11.99 9.19 2.29
C ILE A 188 -10.65 9.84 1.93
N TYR A 189 -10.35 9.94 0.64
CA TYR A 189 -9.12 10.56 0.17
C TYR A 189 -9.06 12.06 0.48
N ALA A 190 -10.17 12.78 0.34
CA ALA A 190 -10.25 14.19 0.69
C ALA A 190 -9.98 14.44 2.19
N GLU A 191 -10.54 13.62 3.09
CA GLU A 191 -10.23 13.72 4.53
C GLU A 191 -8.77 13.36 4.83
N PHE A 192 -8.18 12.38 4.14
CA PHE A 192 -6.75 12.05 4.25
C PHE A 192 -5.86 13.24 3.89
N LEU A 193 -6.14 13.89 2.76
CA LEU A 193 -5.40 15.07 2.31
C LEU A 193 -5.59 16.25 3.27
N LYS A 194 -6.81 16.49 3.77
CA LYS A 194 -7.07 17.54 4.75
C LYS A 194 -6.32 17.31 6.07
N ALA A 195 -6.27 16.07 6.55
CA ALA A 195 -5.60 15.69 7.79
C ALA A 195 -4.07 15.85 7.75
N SER A 196 -3.47 15.98 6.56
CA SER A 196 -2.04 16.29 6.39
C SER A 196 -1.66 17.73 6.83
N GLY A 197 -2.63 18.63 6.92
CA GLY A 197 -2.43 20.01 7.40
C GLY A 197 -2.03 21.04 6.33
N ASP A 198 -1.69 20.64 5.11
CA ASP A 198 -1.40 21.54 3.98
C ASP A 198 -2.42 21.42 2.82
N GLY A 199 -3.58 20.83 3.10
CA GLY A 199 -4.59 20.52 2.09
C GLY A 199 -4.18 19.38 1.16
N GLY A 200 -3.11 18.63 1.48
CA GLY A 200 -2.62 17.51 0.69
C GLY A 200 -1.71 17.91 -0.46
N LYS A 201 -1.23 19.16 -0.48
CA LYS A 201 -0.33 19.67 -1.54
C LYS A 201 0.91 18.79 -1.63
N THR A 202 1.62 18.60 -0.52
CA THR A 202 2.87 17.83 -0.46
C THR A 202 2.68 16.38 -0.92
N PHE A 203 1.61 15.72 -0.47
CA PHE A 203 1.31 14.34 -0.89
C PHE A 203 0.92 14.24 -2.37
N THR A 204 0.22 15.24 -2.90
CA THR A 204 -0.12 15.28 -4.32
C THR A 204 1.12 15.52 -5.17
N GLU A 205 2.04 16.38 -4.74
CA GLU A 205 3.32 16.62 -5.42
C GLU A 205 4.18 15.34 -5.51
N LEU A 206 4.24 14.54 -4.44
CA LEU A 206 4.87 13.21 -4.49
C LEU A 206 4.18 12.29 -5.51
N LEU A 207 2.84 12.22 -5.50
CA LEU A 207 2.09 11.38 -6.44
C LEU A 207 2.35 11.77 -7.89
N GLU A 208 2.43 13.07 -8.18
CA GLU A 208 2.80 13.59 -9.50
C GLU A 208 4.23 13.17 -9.88
N ALA A 209 5.17 13.26 -8.94
CA ALA A 209 6.56 12.90 -9.17
C ALA A 209 6.78 11.41 -9.47
N VAL A 210 5.98 10.52 -8.86
CA VAL A 210 6.07 9.06 -9.10
C VAL A 210 5.29 8.58 -10.33
N LYS A 211 4.57 9.46 -11.05
CA LYS A 211 3.80 9.10 -12.26
C LYS A 211 4.56 8.30 -13.32
N PRO A 212 5.84 8.56 -13.60
CA PRO A 212 6.60 7.77 -14.58
C PRO A 212 6.61 6.26 -14.28
N TRP A 213 6.45 5.87 -13.00
CA TRP A 213 6.43 4.48 -12.56
C TRP A 213 5.05 3.96 -12.13
N SER A 214 4.07 4.85 -11.91
CA SER A 214 2.71 4.46 -11.46
C SER A 214 1.71 4.30 -12.60
N GLY A 215 2.11 4.60 -13.84
CA GLY A 215 1.32 4.33 -15.04
C GLY A 215 1.03 2.84 -15.18
N ARG A 216 -0.24 2.49 -15.37
CA ARG A 216 -0.58 1.16 -15.88
C ARG A 216 -0.07 1.08 -17.31
N ALA A 217 0.64 0.02 -17.67
CA ALA A 217 0.93 -0.26 -19.07
C ALA A 217 -0.40 -0.20 -19.85
N SER A 218 -0.50 0.72 -20.79
CA SER A 218 -1.59 0.74 -21.77
C SER A 218 -1.56 -0.60 -22.48
N GLY A 219 -2.59 -1.42 -22.22
CA GLY A 219 -2.81 -2.67 -22.93
C GLY A 219 -3.06 -2.45 -24.41
#